data_AF-A0A6A0BAN4-F1
#
_entry.id   AF-A0A6A0BAN4-F1
#
_cell.length_a   1.000
_cell.length_b   1.000
_cell.length_c   1.000
_cell.angle_alpha   90.00
_cell.angle_beta   90.00
_cell.angle_gamma   90.00
#
_symmetry.space_group_name_H-M   'P 1'
#
loop_
_entity.id
_entity.type
_entity.pdbx_description
1 polymer ?
#
loop_
_entity_poly.entity_id
_entity_poly.type
_entity_poly.pdbx_seq_one_letter_code
_entity_poly.pdbx_strand_id
1 'polypeptide(L)'
;MVIDAKYKDCQERIKREDRFQIISYLHYLNAEKAGIVYPSIKNTEYKSEGILKGMGGEIFKQSIKIPQNIDDYGKFVEEMKESETDFLESVGKFKLD
;
A
#
# COMPACT_ATOMS: atom_id res chain seq x y z
N MET A 1 -3.47 12.11 2.38
CA MET A 1 -2.71 10.96 1.86
C MET A 1 -3.27 10.53 0.51
N VAL A 2 -2.43 10.04 -0.38
CA VAL A 2 -2.79 9.48 -1.69
C VAL A 2 -2.34 8.03 -1.79
N ILE A 3 -3.18 7.18 -2.36
CA ILE A 3 -2.85 5.78 -2.61
C ILE A 3 -3.19 5.44 -4.05
N ASP A 4 -2.27 4.75 -4.72
CA ASP A 4 -2.47 4.20 -6.06
C ASP A 4 -2.38 2.67 -6.01
N ALA A 5 -3.42 1.97 -6.50
CA ALA A 5 -3.48 0.52 -6.46
C ALA A 5 -2.90 -0.07 -7.75
N LYS A 6 -2.00 -1.05 -7.61
CA LYS A 6 -1.34 -1.71 -8.76
C LYS A 6 -1.40 -3.23 -8.63
N TYR A 7 -1.80 -3.92 -9.70
CA TYR A 7 -1.77 -5.38 -9.77
C TYR A 7 -0.45 -5.88 -10.38
N LYS A 8 0.64 -5.79 -9.60
CA LYS A 8 1.98 -6.28 -9.97
C LYS A 8 2.82 -6.47 -8.71
N ASP A 9 3.86 -7.31 -8.80
CA ASP A 9 4.78 -7.48 -7.69
C ASP A 9 5.63 -6.22 -7.47
N CYS A 10 5.58 -5.71 -6.24
CA CYS A 10 6.32 -4.54 -5.75
C CYS A 10 7.05 -4.86 -4.43
N GLN A 11 7.26 -6.14 -4.08
CA GLN A 11 7.86 -6.55 -2.80
C GLN A 11 9.24 -5.92 -2.56
N GLU A 12 10.14 -6.02 -3.54
CA GLU A 12 11.49 -5.50 -3.39
C GLU A 12 11.53 -3.98 -3.46
N ARG A 13 10.92 -3.40 -4.50
CA ARG A 13 10.99 -1.96 -4.77
C ARG A 13 9.84 -1.48 -5.64
N ILE A 14 9.38 -0.25 -5.39
CA ILE A 14 8.49 0.46 -6.31
C ILE A 14 9.23 0.72 -7.63
N LYS A 15 8.64 0.36 -8.78
CA LYS A 15 9.27 0.59 -10.09
C LYS A 15 9.44 2.09 -10.34
N ARG A 16 10.44 2.44 -11.16
CA ARG A 16 10.82 3.84 -11.40
C ARG A 16 9.65 4.69 -11.91
N GLU A 17 8.88 4.18 -12.86
CA GLU A 17 7.72 4.87 -13.43
C GLU A 17 6.65 5.14 -12.38
N ASP A 18 6.32 4.15 -11.55
CA ASP A 18 5.33 4.31 -10.49
C ASP A 18 5.79 5.29 -9.41
N ARG A 19 7.10 5.34 -9.10
CA ARG A 19 7.66 6.36 -8.19
C ARG A 19 7.40 7.77 -8.70
N PHE A 20 7.58 8.01 -10.00
CA PHE A 20 7.28 9.33 -10.55
C PHE A 20 5.79 9.66 -10.48
N GLN A 21 4.91 8.68 -10.73
CA GLN A 21 3.46 8.87 -10.61
C GLN A 21 3.06 9.28 -9.17
N ILE A 22 3.49 8.52 -8.15
CA ILE A 22 3.12 8.82 -6.77
C ILE A 22 3.75 10.11 -6.25
N ILE A 23 4.96 10.46 -6.67
CA ILE A 23 5.58 11.76 -6.35
C ILE A 23 4.78 12.89 -6.99
N SER A 24 4.38 12.76 -8.26
CA SER A 24 3.54 13.75 -8.92
C SER A 24 2.19 13.92 -8.22
N TYR A 25 1.55 12.82 -7.81
CA TYR A 25 0.30 12.92 -7.06
C TYR A 25 0.47 13.56 -5.68
N LEU A 26 1.55 13.23 -4.96
CA LEU A 26 1.87 13.81 -3.67
C LEU A 26 1.93 15.35 -3.76
N HIS A 27 2.67 15.88 -4.73
CA HIS A 27 2.81 17.32 -4.91
C HIS A 27 1.54 17.97 -5.45
N TYR A 28 0.91 17.36 -6.46
CA TYR A 28 -0.28 17.93 -7.10
C TYR A 28 -1.47 18.03 -6.12
N LEU A 29 -1.64 17.03 -5.26
CA LEU A 29 -2.72 16.99 -4.27
C LEU A 29 -2.30 17.59 -2.91
N ASN A 30 -1.08 18.14 -2.83
CA ASN A 30 -0.51 18.68 -1.59
C ASN A 30 -0.67 17.73 -0.39
N ALA A 31 -0.41 16.44 -0.61
CA ALA A 31 -0.59 15.39 0.39
C ALA A 31 0.70 15.17 1.20
N GLU A 32 0.57 14.83 2.47
CA GLU A 32 1.73 14.52 3.32
C GLU A 32 2.33 13.12 3.09
N LYS A 33 1.55 12.22 2.50
CA LYS A 33 1.93 10.83 2.25
C LYS A 33 1.38 10.37 0.92
N ALA A 34 2.18 9.64 0.15
CA ALA A 34 1.75 8.94 -1.04
C ALA A 34 2.35 7.55 -1.11
N GLY A 35 1.56 6.57 -1.52
CA GLY A 35 2.04 5.20 -1.59
C GLY A 35 1.31 4.34 -2.58
N ILE A 36 1.84 3.13 -2.76
CA ILE A 36 1.27 2.13 -3.64
C ILE A 36 0.73 0.98 -2.84
N VAL A 37 -0.48 0.54 -3.19
CA VAL A 37 -1.05 -0.72 -2.70
C VAL A 37 -0.87 -1.81 -3.76
N TYR A 38 -0.38 -2.97 -3.36
CA TYR A 38 -0.12 -4.09 -4.26
C TYR A 38 -0.47 -5.45 -3.62
N PRO A 39 -0.88 -6.44 -4.41
CA PRO A 39 -1.13 -7.79 -3.90
C PRO A 39 0.19 -8.48 -3.53
N SER A 40 0.17 -9.28 -2.47
CA SER A 40 1.30 -10.08 -1.99
C SER A 40 0.83 -11.47 -1.57
N ILE A 41 1.67 -12.48 -1.75
CA ILE A 41 1.45 -13.82 -1.20
C ILE A 41 1.95 -13.97 0.24
N LYS A 42 2.62 -12.92 0.76
CA LYS A 42 3.13 -12.85 2.13
C LYS A 42 2.10 -12.16 3.03
N ASN A 43 2.51 -11.24 3.88
CA ASN A 43 1.62 -10.54 4.81
C ASN A 43 1.10 -9.22 4.21
N THR A 44 0.02 -8.71 4.80
CA THR A 44 -0.43 -7.32 4.66
C THR A 44 0.48 -6.45 5.53
N GLU A 45 1.34 -5.63 4.92
CA GLU A 45 2.32 -4.83 5.65
C GLU A 45 2.47 -3.43 5.07
N TYR A 46 2.58 -2.45 5.97
CA TYR A 46 2.99 -1.10 5.65
C TYR A 46 4.51 -1.00 5.69
N LYS A 47 5.11 -0.43 4.65
CA LYS A 47 6.55 -0.17 4.60
C LYS A 47 6.83 1.21 4.07
N SER A 48 7.44 2.03 4.94
CA SER A 48 7.96 3.34 4.55
C SER A 48 9.20 3.15 3.67
N GLU A 49 9.21 3.79 2.50
CA GLU A 49 10.39 3.85 1.62
C GLU A 49 11.22 5.11 1.92
N GLY A 50 10.66 6.08 2.66
CA GLY A 50 11.35 7.26 3.17
C GLY A 50 10.63 8.57 2.87
N ILE A 51 11.22 9.68 3.33
CA ILE A 51 10.72 11.03 3.12
C ILE A 51 11.45 11.68 1.95
N LEU A 52 10.71 12.34 1.05
CA LEU A 52 11.32 13.08 -0.07
C LEU A 52 12.14 14.27 0.46
N LYS A 53 13.38 14.38 0.00
CA LYS A 53 14.25 15.52 0.34
C LYS A 53 13.75 16.80 -0.35
N GLY A 54 13.75 17.91 0.38
CA GLY A 54 13.36 19.22 -0.13
C GLY A 54 11.87 19.50 0.09
N MET A 55 11.00 18.90 -0.72
CA MET A 55 9.55 19.16 -0.66
C MET A 55 8.82 18.42 0.46
N GLY A 56 9.50 17.53 1.19
CA GLY A 56 8.88 16.69 2.23
C GLY A 56 7.89 15.69 1.64
N GLY A 57 7.15 15.03 2.53
CA GLY A 57 6.19 14.00 2.16
C GLY A 57 6.76 12.58 2.19
N GLU A 58 6.01 11.68 2.82
CA GLU A 58 6.38 10.27 2.96
C GLU A 58 5.97 9.46 1.72
N ILE A 59 6.91 8.66 1.21
CA ILE A 59 6.62 7.62 0.23
C ILE A 59 6.58 6.27 0.93
N PHE A 60 5.51 5.52 0.69
CA PHE A 60 5.33 4.18 1.27
C PHE A 60 4.82 3.16 0.26
N LYS A 61 4.88 1.90 0.65
CA LYS A 61 4.23 0.80 -0.03
C LYS A 61 3.44 -0.02 0.98
N GLN A 62 2.32 -0.55 0.54
CA GLN A 62 1.41 -1.34 1.35
C GLN A 62 1.08 -2.62 0.59
N SER A 63 1.49 -3.77 1.11
CA SER A 63 1.04 -5.04 0.57
C SER A 63 -0.34 -5.40 1.13
N ILE A 64 -1.12 -6.14 0.37
CA ILE A 64 -2.32 -6.84 0.84
C ILE A 64 -2.09 -8.33 0.59
N LYS A 65 -2.18 -9.16 1.63
CA LYS A 65 -2.11 -10.61 1.51
C LYS A 65 -3.29 -11.09 0.66
N ILE A 66 -2.98 -11.81 -0.42
CA ILE A 66 -3.96 -12.52 -1.23
C ILE A 66 -3.78 -14.01 -0.92
N PRO A 67 -4.74 -14.65 -0.23
CA PRO A 67 -4.65 -16.06 0.12
C PRO A 67 -4.42 -16.95 -1.11
N GLN A 68 -3.53 -17.94 -0.96
CA GLN A 68 -3.17 -18.88 -2.02
C GLN A 68 -3.57 -20.30 -1.61
N ASN A 69 -3.84 -21.17 -2.58
CA ASN A 69 -4.16 -22.58 -2.36
C ASN A 69 -5.36 -22.82 -1.42
N ILE A 70 -6.42 -22.02 -1.56
CA ILE A 70 -7.67 -22.20 -0.84
C ILE A 70 -8.73 -22.70 -1.81
N ASP A 71 -9.22 -23.92 -1.58
CA ASP A 71 -10.26 -24.53 -2.41
C ASP A 71 -11.69 -24.20 -1.94
N ASP A 72 -11.83 -23.61 -0.74
CA ASP A 72 -13.11 -23.19 -0.17
C ASP A 72 -13.29 -21.67 -0.22
N TYR A 73 -14.35 -21.22 -0.90
CA TYR A 73 -14.63 -19.79 -1.04
C TYR A 73 -14.91 -19.09 0.31
N GLY A 74 -15.54 -19.80 1.26
CA GLY A 74 -15.82 -19.25 2.59
C GLY A 74 -14.54 -18.89 3.34
N LYS A 75 -13.59 -19.83 3.38
CA LYS A 75 -12.26 -19.63 3.97
C LYS A 75 -11.48 -18.53 3.25
N PHE A 76 -11.56 -18.47 1.92
CA PHE A 76 -10.91 -17.40 1.16
C PHE A 76 -11.44 -16.02 1.58
N VAL A 77 -12.76 -15.89 1.72
CA VAL A 77 -13.41 -14.64 2.16
C VAL A 77 -13.01 -14.29 3.59
N GLU A 78 -12.91 -15.27 4.48
CA GLU A 78 -12.45 -15.05 5.87
C GLU A 78 -11.01 -14.53 5.92
N GLU A 79 -10.06 -15.16 5.22
CA GLU A 79 -8.66 -14.67 5.19
C GLU A 79 -8.51 -13.32 4.47
N MET A 80 -9.36 -13.04 3.47
CA MET A 80 -9.40 -11.72 2.83
C MET A 80 -9.88 -10.64 3.80
N LYS A 81 -10.85 -10.94 4.69
CA LYS A 81 -11.31 -9.99 5.73
C LYS A 81 -10.25 -9.70 6.77
N GLU A 82 -9.43 -10.69 7.14
CA GLU A 82 -8.26 -10.47 7.99
C GLU A 82 -7.28 -9.50 7.31
N SER A 83 -6.98 -9.74 6.04
CA SER A 83 -6.09 -8.90 5.23
C SER A 83 -6.63 -7.47 5.06
N GLU A 84 -7.95 -7.31 4.92
CA GLU A 84 -8.62 -6.01 4.90
C GLU A 84 -8.51 -5.29 6.25
N THR A 85 -8.69 -6.02 7.35
CA THR A 85 -8.56 -5.46 8.72
C THR A 85 -7.14 -4.94 8.95
N ASP A 86 -6.11 -5.74 8.64
CA ASP A 86 -4.70 -5.34 8.75
C ASP A 86 -4.38 -4.10 7.90
N PHE A 87 -4.94 -4.03 6.69
CA PHE A 87 -4.79 -2.89 5.79
C PHE A 87 -5.48 -1.63 6.34
N LEU A 88 -6.68 -1.78 6.88
CA LEU A 88 -7.41 -0.68 7.50
C LEU A 88 -6.74 -0.21 8.78
N GLU A 89 -6.12 -1.07 9.57
CA GLU A 89 -5.34 -0.66 10.73
C GLU A 89 -4.05 0.06 10.33
N SER A 90 -3.37 -0.41 9.28
CA SER A 90 -2.14 0.21 8.82
C SER A 90 -2.40 1.60 8.22
N VAL A 91 -3.46 1.74 7.42
CA VAL A 91 -3.83 2.98 6.72
C VAL A 91 -4.72 3.89 7.57
N GLY A 92 -5.54 3.33 8.45
CA GLY A 92 -6.50 4.03 9.31
C GLY A 92 -5.85 4.79 10.47
N LYS A 93 -4.65 4.40 10.90
CA LYS A 93 -3.80 5.21 11.79
C LYS A 93 -3.53 6.62 11.26
N PHE A 94 -3.78 6.88 9.97
CA PHE A 94 -3.57 8.18 9.32
C PHE A 94 -4.84 9.03 9.18
N LYS A 95 -6.00 8.60 9.70
CA LYS A 95 -7.27 9.37 9.69
C LYS A 95 -7.62 10.04 11.03
N LEU A 96 -6.78 9.92 12.05
CA LEU A 96 -6.97 10.50 13.38
C LEU A 96 -5.91 11.58 13.64
N ASP A 97 -5.97 12.67 12.88
CA ASP A 97 -5.35 13.97 13.22
C ASP A 97 -6.23 15.09 12.63
#